data_AF-A0A1R3UJF8-F1
#
_entry.id   AF-A0A1R3UJF8-F1
#
_cell.length_a   1.000
_cell.length_b   1.000
_cell.length_c   1.000
_cell.angle_alpha   90.00
_cell.angle_beta   90.00
_cell.angle_gamma   90.00
#
_symmetry.space_group_name_H-M   'P 1'
#
loop_
_entity.id
_entity.type
_entity.pdbx_description
1 polymer ?
#
loop_
_entity_poly.entity_id
_entity_poly.type
_entity_poly.pdbx_seq_one_letter_code
_entity_poly.pdbx_strand_id
1 'polypeptide(L)'
;MPAPLRPVALAAVPLLFVVTTGCVPPGLDEALVPDEGQELLNVLVCTRTYLDPLCEGRENGFDNEWEEIETFLNESPEVVSYLFVTQEDAYRQFLETSEEGPPEGLQPDDLPPRYDVRVEDGNRRGAVASAMAEMCGVVEVHYVEVGEDTRTDFPGTGEGC
;
A
#
# COMPACT_ATOMS: atom_id res chain seq x y z
N MET A 1 -41.90 -22.64 51.64
CA MET A 1 -43.06 -21.95 51.03
C MET A 1 -42.66 -21.53 49.62
N PRO A 2 -43.24 -22.10 48.56
CA PRO A 2 -42.86 -21.79 47.17
C PRO A 2 -43.44 -20.44 46.73
N ALA A 3 -42.62 -19.60 46.09
CA ALA A 3 -43.04 -18.33 45.51
C ALA A 3 -43.79 -18.55 44.18
N PRO A 4 -44.83 -17.75 43.87
CA PRO A 4 -45.63 -17.91 42.66
C PRO A 4 -44.90 -17.41 41.40
N LEU A 5 -44.91 -18.26 40.37
CA LEU A 5 -44.44 -17.96 39.01
C LEU A 5 -45.35 -16.90 38.38
N ARG A 6 -44.75 -15.79 37.92
CA ARG A 6 -45.43 -14.77 37.10
C ARG A 6 -45.44 -15.22 35.63
N PRO A 7 -46.55 -15.04 34.90
CA PRO A 7 -46.61 -15.36 33.48
C PRO A 7 -45.79 -14.34 32.67
N VAL A 8 -44.84 -14.84 31.89
CA VAL A 8 -44.10 -14.05 30.89
C VAL A 8 -45.02 -13.90 29.67
N ALA A 9 -45.52 -12.69 29.45
CA ALA A 9 -46.17 -12.34 28.20
C ALA A 9 -45.11 -12.30 27.09
N LEU A 10 -45.19 -13.24 26.16
CA LEU A 10 -44.45 -13.25 24.90
C LEU A 10 -44.90 -12.06 24.07
N ALA A 11 -44.13 -10.96 24.12
CA ALA A 11 -44.24 -9.90 23.14
C ALA A 11 -43.72 -10.44 21.81
N ALA A 12 -44.63 -10.67 20.86
CA ALA A 12 -44.30 -10.97 19.48
C ALA A 12 -43.51 -9.78 18.91
N VAL A 13 -42.21 -9.98 18.69
CA VAL A 13 -41.36 -9.00 18.01
C VAL A 13 -41.67 -9.11 16.51
N PRO A 14 -42.23 -8.07 15.87
CA PRO A 14 -42.38 -8.08 14.43
C PRO A 14 -40.98 -8.02 13.80
N LEU A 15 -40.58 -9.12 13.15
CA LEU A 15 -39.44 -9.19 12.25
C LEU A 15 -39.71 -8.27 11.05
N LEU A 16 -39.31 -7.01 11.18
CA LEU A 16 -39.16 -6.09 10.06
C LEU A 16 -37.94 -6.55 9.26
N PHE A 17 -38.17 -7.41 8.27
CA PHE A 17 -37.24 -7.62 7.18
C PHE A 17 -37.21 -6.33 6.35
N VAL A 18 -36.30 -5.42 6.68
CA VAL A 18 -35.93 -4.33 5.80
C VAL A 18 -35.09 -4.94 4.68
N VAL A 19 -35.73 -5.23 3.55
CA VAL A 19 -35.04 -5.49 2.30
C VAL A 19 -34.47 -4.15 1.85
N THR A 20 -33.26 -3.82 2.32
CA THR A 20 -32.50 -2.70 1.76
C THR A 20 -32.00 -3.15 0.38
N THR A 21 -32.73 -2.74 -0.65
CA THR A 21 -32.19 -2.62 -1.99
C THR A 21 -30.87 -1.85 -1.92
N GLY A 22 -29.76 -2.57 -2.15
CA GLY A 22 -28.48 -2.04 -2.64
C GLY A 22 -28.02 -0.71 -2.05
N CYS A 23 -27.65 -0.69 -0.78
CA CYS A 23 -26.66 0.27 -0.31
C CYS A 23 -25.31 -0.45 -0.28
N VAL A 24 -24.60 -0.42 -1.42
CA VAL A 24 -23.15 -0.56 -1.38
C VAL A 24 -22.66 0.62 -0.54
N PRO A 25 -21.86 0.40 0.52
CA PRO A 25 -21.33 1.51 1.31
C PRO A 25 -20.53 2.44 0.37
N PRO A 26 -20.82 3.75 0.36
CA PRO A 26 -19.97 4.71 -0.35
C PRO A 26 -18.57 4.64 0.26
N GLY A 27 -17.57 4.27 -0.54
CA GLY A 27 -16.18 4.15 -0.08
C GLY A 27 -15.37 2.98 -0.64
N LEU A 28 -15.94 2.10 -1.48
CA LEU A 28 -15.19 0.99 -2.09
C LEU A 28 -14.83 1.15 -3.58
N ASP A 29 -15.45 2.11 -4.28
CA ASP A 29 -15.13 2.39 -5.70
C ASP A 29 -14.24 3.63 -5.91
N GLU A 30 -14.01 4.42 -4.85
CA GLU A 30 -13.30 5.71 -4.93
C GLU A 30 -11.82 5.63 -4.56
N ALA A 31 -11.24 4.42 -4.57
CA ALA A 31 -9.83 4.21 -4.25
C ALA A 31 -8.88 4.38 -5.45
N LEU A 32 -9.39 4.59 -6.67
CA LEU A 32 -8.58 4.38 -7.88
C LEU A 32 -8.35 5.63 -8.74
N VAL A 33 -8.87 6.79 -8.39
CA VAL A 33 -8.54 8.04 -9.10
C VAL A 33 -7.70 8.91 -8.16
N PRO A 34 -6.44 9.21 -8.48
CA PRO A 34 -5.68 10.20 -7.74
C PRO A 34 -6.40 11.55 -7.86
N ASP A 35 -6.79 12.13 -6.73
CA ASP A 35 -7.21 13.52 -6.66
C ASP A 35 -6.02 14.41 -7.04
N GLU A 36 -6.24 15.50 -7.78
CA GLU A 36 -5.17 16.38 -8.31
C GLU A 36 -4.29 17.03 -7.21
N GLY A 37 -4.60 16.82 -5.92
CA GLY A 37 -3.76 17.21 -4.78
C GLY A 37 -3.02 16.07 -4.06
N GLN A 38 -3.23 14.80 -4.42
CA GLN A 38 -2.57 13.66 -3.76
C GLN A 38 -1.24 13.36 -4.44
N GLU A 39 -0.17 13.36 -3.65
CA GLU A 39 1.16 13.05 -4.17
C GLU A 39 1.52 11.58 -3.87
N LEU A 40 1.99 10.87 -4.90
CA LEU A 40 2.31 9.45 -4.81
C LEU A 40 3.84 9.24 -4.65
N LEU A 41 4.19 8.26 -3.85
CA LEU A 41 5.54 7.74 -3.69
C LEU A 41 5.58 6.26 -4.07
N ASN A 42 6.60 5.84 -4.80
CA ASN A 42 6.93 4.44 -5.01
C ASN A 42 8.14 4.09 -4.16
N VAL A 43 7.97 3.19 -3.21
CA VAL A 43 9.01 2.77 -2.27
C VAL A 43 9.44 1.36 -2.63
N LEU A 44 10.60 1.22 -3.26
CA LEU A 44 11.13 -0.06 -3.69
C LEU A 44 11.70 -0.80 -2.49
N VAL A 45 11.37 -2.08 -2.36
CA VAL A 45 11.76 -2.89 -1.19
C VAL A 45 12.53 -4.12 -1.61
N CYS A 46 13.49 -4.52 -0.78
CA CYS A 46 14.20 -5.77 -0.96
C CYS A 46 13.28 -6.96 -0.66
N THR A 47 13.37 -8.00 -1.49
CA THR A 47 12.72 -9.28 -1.22
C THR A 47 13.66 -10.42 -1.60
N ARG A 48 13.40 -11.62 -1.10
CA ARG A 48 14.22 -12.82 -1.41
C ARG A 48 14.30 -13.15 -2.90
N THR A 49 13.29 -12.76 -3.66
CA THR A 49 13.18 -13.03 -5.10
C THR A 49 13.67 -11.86 -5.95
N TYR A 50 13.78 -10.66 -5.38
CA TYR A 50 14.32 -9.50 -6.06
C TYR A 50 15.83 -9.36 -5.76
N LEU A 51 16.65 -9.77 -6.72
CA LEU A 51 18.11 -9.89 -6.58
C LEU A 51 18.85 -8.64 -7.07
N ASP A 52 18.35 -7.46 -6.71
CA ASP A 52 19.09 -6.23 -7.00
C ASP A 52 20.40 -6.20 -6.20
N PRO A 53 21.54 -5.79 -6.80
CA PRO A 53 22.81 -5.66 -6.08
C PRO A 53 22.74 -4.77 -4.83
N LEU A 54 21.81 -3.81 -4.77
CA LEU A 54 21.57 -2.96 -3.61
C LEU A 54 20.89 -3.71 -2.45
N CYS A 55 20.33 -4.89 -2.71
CA CYS A 55 19.78 -5.79 -1.70
C CYS A 55 20.78 -6.82 -1.17
N GLU A 56 21.98 -6.94 -1.77
CA GLU A 56 23.00 -7.87 -1.31
C GLU A 56 23.41 -7.56 0.14
N GLY A 57 23.34 -8.57 1.01
CA GLY A 57 23.68 -8.43 2.43
C GLY A 57 22.54 -7.89 3.31
N ARG A 58 21.45 -7.40 2.72
CA ARG A 58 20.22 -6.95 3.40
C ARG A 58 19.16 -8.06 3.49
N GLU A 59 19.59 -9.30 3.28
CA GLU A 59 18.73 -10.48 3.12
C GLU A 59 18.28 -11.12 4.45
N ASN A 60 18.70 -10.57 5.60
CA ASN A 60 18.60 -11.26 6.89
C ASN A 60 17.54 -10.68 7.85
N GLY A 61 16.72 -9.70 7.42
CA GLY A 61 15.69 -9.07 8.24
C GLY A 61 14.28 -9.05 7.64
N PHE A 62 14.00 -9.88 6.62
CA PHE A 62 12.83 -9.69 5.76
C PHE A 62 11.46 -9.61 6.45
N ASP A 63 11.17 -10.44 7.45
CA ASP A 63 9.83 -10.44 8.07
C ASP A 63 9.68 -9.23 9.03
N ASN A 64 10.74 -8.88 9.76
CA ASN A 64 10.71 -7.76 10.72
C ASN A 64 10.85 -6.40 10.04
N GLU A 65 11.65 -6.29 8.97
CA GLU A 65 11.81 -5.07 8.18
C GLU A 65 10.50 -4.70 7.47
N TRP A 66 9.78 -5.69 6.96
CA TRP A 66 8.44 -5.51 6.40
C TRP A 66 7.44 -4.99 7.43
N GLU A 67 7.41 -5.61 8.60
CA GLU A 67 6.54 -5.16 9.70
C GLU A 67 6.88 -3.73 10.13
N GLU A 68 8.16 -3.35 10.15
CA GLU A 68 8.60 -1.99 10.45
C GLU A 68 8.11 -0.99 9.39
N ILE A 69 8.25 -1.31 8.10
CA ILE A 69 7.75 -0.46 6.99
C ILE A 69 6.23 -0.28 7.09
N GLU A 70 5.48 -1.36 7.30
CA GLU A 70 4.02 -1.28 7.42
C GLU A 70 3.59 -0.55 8.70
N THR A 71 4.33 -0.72 9.79
CA THR A 71 4.07 0.02 11.03
C THR A 71 4.28 1.51 10.80
N PHE A 72 5.40 1.91 10.20
CA PHE A 72 5.66 3.31 9.85
C PHE A 72 4.54 3.89 8.98
N LEU A 73 4.14 3.18 7.92
CA LEU A 73 3.07 3.64 7.02
C LEU A 73 1.71 3.77 7.72
N ASN A 74 1.38 2.86 8.65
CA ASN A 74 0.13 2.92 9.42
C ASN A 74 0.12 4.02 10.49
N GLU A 75 1.28 4.29 11.10
CA GLU A 75 1.40 5.26 12.20
C GLU A 75 1.66 6.69 11.70
N SER A 76 2.05 6.86 10.43
CA SER A 76 2.31 8.17 9.81
C SER A 76 1.00 8.90 9.47
N PRO A 77 0.65 9.99 10.18
CA PRO A 77 -0.61 10.70 9.94
C PRO A 77 -0.65 11.39 8.57
N GLU A 78 0.49 11.61 7.92
CA GLU A 78 0.59 12.19 6.59
C GLU A 78 0.28 11.18 5.48
N VAL A 79 0.30 9.87 5.77
CA VAL A 79 -0.01 8.80 4.82
C VAL A 79 -1.51 8.56 4.80
N VAL A 80 -2.13 8.75 3.63
CA VAL A 80 -3.58 8.53 3.43
C VAL A 80 -3.87 7.05 3.23
N SER A 81 -3.05 6.42 2.40
CA SER A 81 -3.14 5.00 2.09
C SER A 81 -1.84 4.49 1.49
N TYR A 82 -1.64 3.19 1.53
CA TYR A 82 -0.56 2.52 0.84
C TYR A 82 -1.03 1.18 0.28
N LEU A 83 -0.42 0.74 -0.81
CA LEU A 83 -0.65 -0.56 -1.41
C LEU A 83 0.70 -1.23 -1.65
N PHE A 84 0.83 -2.47 -1.19
CA PHE A 84 1.95 -3.28 -1.62
C PHE A 84 1.70 -3.85 -3.02
N VAL A 85 2.66 -3.64 -3.92
CA VAL A 85 2.67 -4.13 -5.28
C VAL A 85 3.72 -5.22 -5.40
N THR A 86 3.25 -6.44 -5.69
CA THR A 86 4.13 -7.59 -5.93
C THR A 86 4.85 -7.45 -7.27
N GLN A 87 5.90 -8.23 -7.48
CA GLN A 87 6.63 -8.30 -8.75
C GLN A 87 5.71 -8.73 -9.91
N GLU A 88 4.81 -9.69 -9.65
CA GLU A 88 3.82 -10.14 -10.63
C GLU A 88 2.79 -9.05 -10.97
N ASP A 89 2.30 -8.31 -9.96
CA ASP A 89 1.36 -7.20 -10.17
C ASP A 89 2.04 -6.04 -10.89
N ALA A 90 3.28 -5.70 -10.53
CA ALA A 90 4.08 -4.68 -11.21
C ALA A 90 4.29 -5.03 -12.69
N TYR A 91 4.61 -6.30 -12.98
CA TYR A 91 4.76 -6.78 -14.35
C TYR A 91 3.45 -6.72 -15.12
N ARG A 92 2.35 -7.17 -14.52
CA ARG A 92 1.01 -7.09 -15.14
C ARG A 92 0.64 -5.64 -15.45
N GLN A 93 0.83 -4.74 -14.50
CA GLN A 93 0.55 -3.32 -14.69
C GLN A 93 1.42 -2.73 -15.80
N PHE A 94 2.72 -3.08 -15.84
CA PHE A 94 3.62 -2.68 -16.91
C PHE A 94 3.11 -3.16 -18.29
N LEU A 95 2.63 -4.40 -18.39
CA LEU A 95 2.08 -4.91 -19.65
C LEU A 95 0.78 -4.21 -20.07
N GLU A 96 -0.03 -3.78 -19.10
CA GLU A 96 -1.29 -3.08 -19.35
C GLU A 96 -1.07 -1.63 -19.79
N THR A 97 0.00 -0.99 -19.31
CA THR A 97 0.32 0.42 -19.61
C THR A 97 1.32 0.60 -20.74
N SER A 98 2.10 -0.44 -21.08
CA SER A 98 3.06 -0.38 -22.18
C SER A 98 2.38 -0.51 -23.55
N GLU A 99 2.48 0.55 -24.38
CA GLU A 99 2.00 0.52 -25.76
C GLU A 99 2.87 -0.36 -26.68
N GLU A 100 4.16 -0.46 -26.37
CA GLU A 100 5.17 -1.17 -27.17
C GLU A 100 5.39 -2.63 -26.71
N GLY A 101 4.73 -3.02 -25.61
CA GLY A 101 4.94 -4.32 -24.95
C GLY A 101 6.22 -4.35 -24.10
N PRO A 102 6.54 -5.49 -23.48
CA PRO A 102 7.74 -5.63 -22.68
C PRO A 102 8.99 -5.76 -23.56
N PRO A 103 10.13 -5.20 -23.12
CA PRO A 103 11.42 -5.52 -23.69
C PRO A 103 11.63 -7.04 -23.75
N GLU A 104 12.32 -7.52 -24.77
CA GLU A 104 12.64 -8.93 -24.90
C GLU A 104 13.42 -9.41 -23.67
N GLY A 105 12.91 -10.45 -23.02
CA GLY A 105 13.54 -11.06 -21.86
C GLY A 105 13.18 -10.44 -20.51
N LEU A 106 12.36 -9.38 -20.46
CA LEU A 106 11.82 -8.87 -19.20
C LEU A 106 10.91 -9.92 -18.56
N GLN A 107 11.20 -10.28 -17.32
CA GLN A 107 10.43 -11.21 -16.50
C GLN A 107 9.84 -10.49 -15.29
N PRO A 108 8.81 -11.07 -14.63
CA PRO A 108 8.25 -10.49 -13.42
C PRO A 108 9.31 -10.23 -12.34
N ASP A 109 10.23 -11.18 -12.16
CA ASP A 109 11.26 -11.10 -11.12
C ASP A 109 12.31 -10.00 -11.35
N ASP A 110 12.33 -9.40 -12.54
CA ASP A 110 13.19 -8.27 -12.87
C ASP A 110 12.61 -6.93 -12.38
N LEU A 111 11.35 -6.91 -11.97
CA LEU A 111 10.69 -5.70 -11.46
C LEU A 111 10.73 -5.67 -9.93
N PRO A 112 11.11 -4.54 -9.33
CA PRO A 112 11.13 -4.43 -7.88
C PRO A 112 9.70 -4.51 -7.31
N PRO A 113 9.49 -5.27 -6.24
CA PRO A 113 8.32 -5.07 -5.42
C PRO A 113 8.40 -3.71 -4.75
N ARG A 114 7.25 -3.10 -4.51
CA ARG A 114 7.20 -1.74 -3.96
C ARG A 114 5.93 -1.45 -3.19
N TYR A 115 5.97 -0.43 -2.35
CA TYR A 115 4.77 0.22 -1.85
C TYR A 115 4.45 1.45 -2.68
N ASP A 116 3.21 1.50 -3.18
CA ASP A 116 2.62 2.71 -3.74
C ASP A 116 1.94 3.46 -2.57
N VAL A 117 2.52 4.57 -2.14
CA VAL A 117 2.11 5.33 -0.95
C VAL A 117 1.49 6.66 -1.37
N ARG A 118 0.29 6.96 -0.87
CA ARG A 118 -0.40 8.24 -1.06
C ARG A 118 -0.21 9.12 0.16
N VAL A 119 0.28 10.33 -0.06
CA VAL A 119 0.51 11.33 0.99
C VAL A 119 -0.54 12.44 0.86
N GLU A 120 -1.11 12.88 2.00
CA GLU A 120 -2.21 13.85 2.05
C GLU A 120 -1.79 15.23 1.56
N ASP A 121 -0.59 15.67 1.96
CA ASP A 121 -0.04 16.99 1.66
C ASP A 121 1.32 16.85 0.99
N GLY A 122 1.45 17.40 -0.21
CA GLY A 122 2.70 17.36 -0.95
C GLY A 122 3.89 18.02 -0.25
N ASN A 123 3.64 19.01 0.62
CA ASN A 123 4.70 19.62 1.43
C ASN A 123 5.28 18.66 2.47
N ARG A 124 4.57 17.56 2.78
CA ARG A 124 4.99 16.50 3.69
C ARG A 124 5.62 15.32 2.98
N ARG A 125 5.37 15.16 1.68
CA ARG A 125 5.88 14.04 0.87
C ARG A 125 7.41 13.89 0.98
N GLY A 126 8.15 15.00 0.99
CA GLY A 126 9.61 14.97 1.15
C GLY A 126 10.07 14.38 2.49
N ALA A 127 9.37 14.68 3.58
CA ALA A 127 9.69 14.16 4.90
C ALA A 127 9.39 12.66 5.01
N VAL A 128 8.24 12.22 4.48
CA VAL A 128 7.86 10.80 4.41
C VAL A 128 8.88 10.03 3.57
N ALA A 129 9.23 10.53 2.38
CA ALA A 129 10.21 9.89 1.51
C ALA A 129 11.59 9.74 2.18
N SER A 130 12.05 10.80 2.86
CA SER A 130 13.33 10.77 3.58
C SER A 130 13.33 9.74 4.71
N ALA A 131 12.25 9.70 5.50
CA ALA A 131 12.13 8.73 6.58
C ALA A 131 12.11 7.28 6.07
N MET A 132 11.37 7.01 4.99
CA MET A 132 11.30 5.68 4.39
C MET A 132 12.63 5.25 3.77
N ALA A 133 13.36 6.16 3.12
CA ALA A 133 14.65 5.87 2.52
C ALA A 133 15.72 5.44 3.55
N GLU A 134 15.55 5.83 4.82
CA GLU A 134 16.43 5.45 5.93
C GLU A 134 16.05 4.09 6.55
N MET A 135 14.92 3.50 6.18
CA MET A 135 14.45 2.23 6.76
C MET A 135 15.18 1.03 6.19
N CYS A 136 15.42 0.03 7.03
CA CYS A 136 15.92 -1.26 6.56
C CYS A 136 14.90 -1.94 5.65
N GLY A 137 15.40 -2.63 4.62
CA GLY A 137 14.58 -3.24 3.59
C GLY A 137 14.12 -2.28 2.48
N VAL A 138 14.25 -0.96 2.64
CA VAL A 138 14.00 0.01 1.55
C VAL A 138 15.26 0.19 0.70
N VAL A 139 15.08 0.07 -0.62
CA VAL A 139 16.16 0.26 -1.61
C VAL A 139 16.19 1.71 -2.05
N GLU A 140 15.05 2.20 -2.50
CA GLU A 140 14.91 3.51 -3.12
C GLU A 140 13.47 4.01 -2.97
N VAL A 141 13.30 5.33 -2.99
CA VAL A 141 12.00 5.97 -2.95
C VAL A 141 11.89 6.93 -4.13
N HIS A 142 10.86 6.80 -4.96
CA HIS A 142 10.63 7.67 -6.10
C HIS A 142 9.37 8.51 -5.92
N TYR A 143 9.45 9.76 -6.36
CA TYR A 143 8.28 10.60 -6.54
C TYR A 143 7.56 10.21 -7.83
N VAL A 144 6.26 9.95 -7.74
CA VAL A 144 5.42 9.73 -8.91
C VAL A 144 4.56 10.96 -9.11
N GLU A 145 4.72 11.61 -10.26
CA GLU A 145 3.87 12.73 -10.66
C GLU A 145 2.70 12.22 -11.49
N VAL A 146 1.49 12.72 -11.23
CA VAL A 146 0.30 12.38 -11.99
C VAL A 146 0.35 13.16 -13.31
N GLY A 147 0.87 12.55 -14.38
CA GLY A 147 0.74 13.07 -15.75
C GLY A 147 2.02 13.22 -16.59
N GLU A 148 3.22 13.10 -16.01
CA GLU A 148 4.49 13.09 -16.75
C GLU A 148 5.50 12.13 -16.09
N ASP A 149 6.47 11.68 -16.90
CA ASP A 149 7.49 10.67 -16.60
C ASP A 149 8.04 10.74 -15.17
N THR A 150 8.11 9.58 -14.52
CA THR A 150 8.60 9.39 -13.16
C THR A 150 9.94 10.11 -12.97
N ARG A 151 9.96 11.13 -12.11
CA ARG A 151 11.17 11.87 -11.78
C ARG A 151 11.98 11.03 -10.79
N THR A 152 13.03 10.39 -11.28
CA THR A 152 13.85 9.41 -10.55
C THR A 152 14.80 9.99 -9.49
N ASP A 153 14.77 11.29 -9.22
CA ASP A 153 15.79 11.94 -8.38
C ASP A 153 15.41 11.97 -6.90
N PHE A 154 15.49 10.84 -6.19
CA PHE A 154 15.71 10.87 -4.73
C PHE A 154 16.92 10.01 -4.35
N PRO A 155 18.10 10.62 -4.15
CA PRO A 155 19.27 9.91 -3.66
C PRO A 155 19.13 9.71 -2.15
N GLY A 156 18.52 8.60 -1.75
CA GLY A 156 18.47 8.16 -0.37
C GLY A 156 18.61 6.65 -0.33
N THR A 157 19.79 6.16 0.03
CA THR A 157 20.00 4.76 0.41
C THR A 157 20.33 4.76 1.90
N GLY A 158 19.50 4.11 2.71
CA GLY A 158 19.79 3.91 4.13
C GLY A 158 21.14 3.22 4.29
N GLU A 159 22.17 3.94 4.73
CA GLU A 159 23.47 3.39 5.09
C GLU A 159 23.40 2.94 6.55
N GLY A 160 23.16 1.64 6.81
CA GLY A 160 23.08 1.17 8.20
C GLY A 160 22.47 -0.22 8.43
N CYS A 161 21.96 -0.86 7.38
CA CYS A 161 21.54 -2.25 7.32
C CYS A 161 22.60 -3.01 6.47
#